data_AF-A0A0R1VIN2-F1
#
_entry.id   AF-A0A0R1VIN2-F1
#
_cell.length_a   1.000
_cell.length_b   1.000
_cell.length_c   1.000
_cell.angle_alpha   90.00
_cell.angle_beta   90.00
_cell.angle_gamma   90.00
#
_symmetry.space_group_name_H-M   'P 1'
#
loop_
_entity.id
_entity.type
_entity.pdbx_description
1 polymer ?
#
loop_
_entity_poly.entity_id
_entity_poly.type
_entity_poly.pdbx_seq_one_letter_code
_entity_poly.pdbx_strand_id
1 'polypeptide(L)' 'MAKRYLAEFKQNIIDLYQHKIKSAPELAKEYGVGYSTILKWVSGSHGLTADEAKAQIQTN' A
#
# COMPACT_ATOMS: atom_id res chain seq x y z
N MET A 1 -3.18 -19.68 -11.23
CA MET A 1 -2.43 -19.74 -9.95
C MET A 1 -2.63 -18.43 -9.19
N ALA A 2 -3.33 -18.44 -8.06
CA ALA A 2 -3.37 -17.27 -7.18
C ALA A 2 -1.99 -17.11 -6.54
N LYS A 3 -1.24 -16.07 -6.92
CA LYS A 3 -0.01 -15.67 -6.23
C LYS A 3 -0.39 -15.31 -4.79
N ARG A 4 -0.23 -16.25 -3.87
CA ARG A 4 -0.44 -16.01 -2.44
C ARG A 4 0.77 -15.25 -1.92
N TYR A 5 0.62 -13.93 -1.83
CA TYR A 5 1.54 -13.11 -1.08
C TYR A 5 1.49 -13.51 0.39
N LEU A 6 2.65 -13.76 1.00
CA LEU A 6 2.78 -14.03 2.42
C LEU A 6 2.16 -12.89 3.23
N ALA A 7 1.52 -13.22 4.35
CA ALA A 7 0.91 -12.23 5.24
C ALA A 7 1.97 -11.23 5.74
N GLU A 8 3.16 -11.72 6.10
CA GLU A 8 4.30 -10.91 6.52
C GLU A 8 4.76 -9.94 5.43
N PHE A 9 4.73 -10.36 4.17
CA PHE A 9 5.09 -9.51 3.04
C PHE A 9 4.09 -8.36 2.87
N LYS A 10 2.78 -8.64 2.97
CA LYS A 10 1.75 -7.59 2.93
C LYS A 10 1.92 -6.61 4.10
N GLN A 11 2.16 -7.14 5.30
CA GLN A 11 2.32 -6.34 6.50
C GLN A 11 3.54 -5.41 6.40
N ASN A 12 4.68 -5.92 5.90
CA ASN A 12 5.88 -5.12 5.68
C ASN A 12 5.62 -3.95 4.71
N ILE A 13 4.89 -4.18 3.61
CA ILE A 13 4.52 -3.11 2.67
C ILE A 13 3.57 -2.08 3.28
N ILE A 14 2.61 -2.53 4.09
CA ILE A 14 1.70 -1.63 4.82
C ILE A 14 2.47 -0.80 5.85
N ASP A 15 3.39 -1.41 6.59
CA ASP A 15 4.24 -0.78 7.60
C ASP A 15 5.12 0.30 6.96
N LEU A 16 5.85 -0.03 5.88
CA LEU A 16 6.66 0.93 5.12
C LEU A 16 5.85 2.13 4.59
N TYR A 17 4.61 1.89 4.18
CA TYR A 17 3.69 2.93 3.73
C TYR A 17 3.17 3.79 4.91
N GLN A 18 2.77 3.17 6.02
CA GLN A 18 2.27 3.83 7.24
C GLN A 18 3.35 4.69 7.90
N HIS A 19 4.58 4.18 7.97
CA HIS A 19 5.74 4.91 8.45
C HIS A 19 6.22 6.02 7.48
N LYS A 20 5.52 6.23 6.36
CA LYS A 20 5.87 7.18 5.28
C LYS A 20 7.32 7.05 4.81
N ILE A 21 7.90 5.83 4.91
CA ILE A 21 9.27 5.56 4.46
C ILE A 21 9.32 5.50 2.94
N LYS A 22 8.29 4.91 2.32
CA LYS A 22 8.20 4.77 0.85
C LYS A 22 6.78 4.99 0.36
N SER A 23 6.66 5.65 -0.78
CA SER A 23 5.36 5.88 -1.41
C SER A 23 4.87 4.61 -2.11
N ALA A 24 3.55 4.44 -2.23
CA ALA A 24 2.94 3.32 -2.96
C ALA A 24 3.52 3.06 -4.38
N PRO A 25 3.83 4.07 -5.23
CA PRO A 25 4.48 3.81 -6.53
C PRO A 25 5.94 3.34 -6.41
N GLU A 26 6.66 3.72 -5.35
CA GLU A 26 8.03 3.27 -5.11
C GLU A 26 8.04 1.82 -4.63
N LEU A 27 7.18 1.50 -3.66
CA LEU A 27 6.98 0.12 -3.20
C LEU A 27 6.54 -0.80 -4.34
N ALA A 28 5.69 -0.30 -5.25
CA ALA A 28 5.25 -1.06 -6.41
C ALA A 28 6.41 -1.41 -7.36
N LYS A 29 7.29 -0.44 -7.65
CA LYS A 29 8.46 -0.64 -8.51
C LYS A 29 9.52 -1.52 -7.84
N GLU A 30 9.83 -1.25 -6.58
CA GLU A 30 10.91 -1.93 -5.86
C GLU A 30 10.58 -3.40 -5.57
N TYR A 31 9.34 -3.67 -5.16
CA TYR A 31 8.90 -5.02 -4.82
C TYR A 31 8.24 -5.75 -6.00
N GLY A 32 8.11 -5.12 -7.16
CA GLY A 32 7.45 -5.68 -8.34
C GLY A 32 5.96 -5.98 -8.11
N VAL A 33 5.32 -5.23 -7.20
CA VAL A 33 3.91 -5.38 -6.85
C VAL A 33 3.10 -4.34 -7.61
N GLY A 34 1.93 -4.70 -8.12
CA GLY A 34 1.06 -3.72 -8.76
C GLY A 34 0.66 -2.61 -7.79
N TYR A 35 0.71 -1.35 -8.23
CA TYR A 35 0.28 -0.20 -7.43
C TYR A 35 -1.13 -0.38 -6.83
N SER A 36 -2.07 -0.88 -7.63
CA SER A 36 -3.44 -1.20 -7.20
C SER A 36 -3.51 -2.27 -6.11
N THR A 37 -2.53 -3.17 -6.07
CA THR A 37 -2.43 -4.22 -5.05
C THR A 37 -1.99 -3.62 -3.71
N ILE A 38 -1.02 -2.70 -3.74
CA ILE A 38 -0.57 -1.97 -2.55
C ILE A 38 -1.70 -1.13 -1.96
N LEU A 39 -2.42 -0.37 -2.81
CA LEU A 39 -3.58 0.40 -2.36
C LEU A 39 -4.66 -0.49 -1.72
N LYS A 40 -4.93 -1.68 -2.29
CA LYS A 40 -5.85 -2.65 -1.68
C LYS A 40 -5.38 -3.15 -0.32
N TRP A 41 -4.08 -3.34 -0.12
CA TRP A 41 -3.54 -3.77 1.17
C TRP A 41 -3.61 -2.67 2.22
N VAL A 42 -3.23 -1.45 1.87
CA VAL A 42 -3.33 -0.29 2.78
C VAL A 42 -4.79 -0.02 3.13
N SER A 43 -5.68 0.01 2.13
CA SER A 43 -7.12 0.23 2.29
C SER A 43 -7.80 -0.89 3.08
N GLY A 44 -7.38 -2.15 2.88
CA GLY A 44 -7.90 -3.29 3.63
C GLY A 44 -7.36 -3.40 5.06
N SER A 45 -6.16 -2.89 5.33
CA SER A 45 -5.53 -2.93 6.67
C SER A 45 -6.09 -1.87 7.61
N HIS A 46 -6.48 -0.70 7.09
CA HIS A 46 -6.96 0.41 7.91
C HIS A 46 -8.43 0.31 8.36
N GLY A 47 -9.15 -0.76 7.98
CA GLY A 47 -10.55 -0.92 8.41
C GLY A 47 -11.38 0.35 8.22
N LEU A 48 -11.40 0.91 7.01
CA LEU A 48 -12.29 2.02 6.59
C LEU A 48 -12.52 3.10 7.67
N THR A 49 -11.64 4.09 7.74
CA THR A 49 -12.13 5.45 7.80
C THR A 49 -11.61 6.18 6.57
N ALA A 50 -12.53 6.51 5.68
CA ALA A 50 -12.29 7.21 4.42
C ALA A 50 -11.72 8.63 4.58
N ASP A 51 -11.34 9.03 5.80
CA ASP A 51 -11.04 10.41 6.17
C ASP A 51 -9.60 10.83 5.83
N GLU A 52 -8.63 9.91 5.83
CA GLU A 52 -7.22 10.26 5.56
C GLU A 52 -6.74 9.98 4.13
N ALA A 53 -7.53 9.28 3.30
CA ALA A 53 -7.18 9.01 1.89
C ALA A 53 -7.28 10.26 0.98
N LYS A 54 -7.75 11.40 1.52
CA LYS A 54 -7.88 12.69 0.81
C LYS A 54 -6.61 13.55 0.82
N ALA A 55 -5.52 13.16 1.50
CA ALA A 55 -4.38 14.06 1.70
C ALA A 55 -3.21 13.92 0.70
N GLN A 56 -3.23 12.98 -0.27
CA GLN A 56 -2.05 12.79 -1.15
C GLN A 56 -2.33 12.65 -2.65
N ILE A 57 -3.54 12.99 -3.12
CA ILE A 57 -3.78 13.21 -4.56
C ILE A 57 -4.02 14.71 -4.79
N GLN A 58 -3.01 15.53 -4.50
CA GLN A 58 -2.89 16.85 -5.11
C GLN A 58 -1.41 17.12 -5.41
N THR A 59 -0.98 16.67 -6.58
CA THR A 59 0.12 17.28 -7.33
C THR A 59 -0.30 17.24 -8.78
N ASN A 60 -0.99 18.29 -9.20
CA ASN A 60 -0.67 19.15 -10.34
C ASN A 60 -1.89 20.01 -10.70
#